data_AF-U5NC11-F1
#
_entry.id   AF-U5NC11-F1
#
_cell.length_a   1.000
_cell.length_b   1.000
_cell.length_c   1.000
_cell.angle_alpha   90.00
_cell.angle_beta   90.00
_cell.angle_gamma   90.00
#
_symmetry.space_group_name_H-M   'P 1'
#
loop_
_entity.id
_entity.type
_entity.pdbx_description
1 polymer ?
#
loop_
_entity_poly.entity_id
_entity_poly.type
_entity_poly.pdbx_seq_one_letter_code
_entity_poly.pdbx_strand_id
1 'polypeptide(L)'
;MAISSKWELITLDKLGKIEGGRQASRLDNSLFEEGNIPLIGGEEVTKSIFNVTSKVKKYYNLKGLKQSKFFTKGKVLFIRSGNAAGDSAFLNFDACLTQNIYSFNSFKEISDPKFIKYCFDYPNIKEKLIKLAKSDTAQPNLTLNRLLTVKFLCPPHEIQQKIGDILSTYDELIENNKRQIEMLQNIRTSIFKEWFMNLRFPQNSGLSLNDLITVGGATEKFINYLKLHQLLKEKNLQNSL
;
A
#
# COMPACT_ATOMS: atom_id res chain seq x y z
N MET A 1 -38.02 -1.04 17.92
CA MET A 1 -37.48 0.25 18.42
C MET A 1 -36.97 1.02 17.23
N ALA A 2 -37.51 2.20 16.94
CA ALA A 2 -37.01 3.04 15.87
C ALA A 2 -35.71 3.70 16.34
N ILE A 3 -34.56 3.16 15.93
CA ILE A 3 -33.27 3.84 16.09
C ILE A 3 -33.40 5.14 15.30
N SER A 4 -33.37 6.27 16.00
CA SER A 4 -33.37 7.60 15.39
C SER A 4 -32.27 7.65 14.33
N SER A 5 -32.66 7.67 13.06
CA SER A 5 -31.77 7.65 11.89
C SER A 5 -31.08 8.99 11.64
N LYS A 6 -30.91 9.82 12.67
CA LYS A 6 -30.37 11.16 12.52
C LYS A 6 -28.86 11.09 12.44
N TRP A 7 -28.33 11.69 11.38
CA TRP A 7 -26.90 11.92 11.23
C TRP A 7 -26.55 13.21 11.96
N GLU A 8 -25.49 13.17 12.76
CA GLU A 8 -25.06 14.31 13.55
C GLU A 8 -23.75 14.90 13.00
N LEU A 9 -23.65 16.22 13.03
CA LEU A 9 -22.43 16.91 12.62
C LEU A 9 -21.43 16.88 13.79
N ILE A 10 -20.36 16.10 13.64
CA ILE A 10 -19.41 15.77 14.72
C ILE A 10 -17.94 15.94 14.27
N THR A 11 -17.02 15.91 15.23
CA THR A 11 -15.57 16.00 15.05
C THR A 11 -14.86 14.76 15.60
N LEU A 12 -13.64 14.47 15.14
CA LEU A 12 -12.91 13.24 15.50
C LEU A 12 -12.66 13.07 17.00
N ASP A 13 -12.51 14.15 17.77
CA ASP A 13 -12.26 14.10 19.23
C ASP A 13 -13.39 13.43 20.02
N LYS A 14 -14.61 13.41 19.45
CA LYS A 14 -15.76 12.73 20.06
C LYS A 14 -15.84 11.25 19.71
N LEU A 15 -15.08 10.81 18.72
CA LEU A 15 -15.22 9.48 18.11
C LEU A 15 -14.04 8.55 18.42
N GLY A 16 -12.92 9.09 18.90
CA GLY A 16 -11.76 8.29 19.22
C GLY A 16 -10.58 9.09 19.76
N LYS A 17 -9.44 8.43 19.90
CA LYS A 17 -8.17 9.02 20.33
C LYS A 17 -7.21 9.10 19.17
N ILE A 18 -6.55 10.25 19.00
CA ILE A 18 -5.48 10.44 18.03
C ILE A 18 -4.14 10.41 18.75
N GLU A 19 -3.20 9.65 18.22
CA GLU A 19 -1.85 9.55 18.72
C GLU A 19 -0.84 9.69 17.57
N GLY A 20 0.23 10.43 17.78
CA GLY A 20 1.32 10.52 16.81
C GLY A 20 2.20 9.27 16.83
N GLY A 21 2.70 8.89 15.65
CA GLY A 21 3.76 7.90 15.53
C GLY A 21 5.04 8.33 16.24
N ARG A 22 5.89 7.37 16.57
CA ARG A 22 7.20 7.59 17.18
C ARG A 22 8.26 6.88 16.36
N GLN A 23 9.09 7.64 15.67
CA GLN A 23 10.17 7.07 14.87
C GLN A 23 11.45 6.97 15.71
N ALA A 24 12.10 5.81 15.67
CA ALA A 24 13.44 5.64 16.19
C ALA A 24 14.46 6.39 15.32
N SER A 25 15.72 6.47 15.77
CA SER A 25 16.77 7.16 15.01
C SER A 25 16.85 6.65 13.57
N ARG A 26 16.79 7.57 12.60
CA ARG A 26 16.91 7.23 11.17
C ARG A 26 18.34 6.91 10.75
N LEU A 27 19.32 7.35 11.54
CA LEU A 27 20.74 7.24 11.26
C LEU A 27 21.33 5.92 11.75
N ASP A 28 20.64 5.25 12.68
CA ASP A 28 21.05 3.95 13.20
C ASP A 28 20.48 2.82 12.34
N ASN A 29 21.28 2.35 11.38
CA ASN A 29 20.89 1.27 10.49
C ASN A 29 20.71 -0.07 11.23
N SER A 30 21.34 -0.26 12.39
CA SER A 30 21.24 -1.49 13.17
C SER A 30 19.83 -1.75 13.71
N LEU A 31 18.95 -0.75 13.69
CA LEU A 31 17.54 -0.88 14.07
C LEU A 31 16.70 -1.60 13.02
N PHE A 32 17.21 -1.72 11.79
CA PHE A 32 16.51 -2.29 10.63
C PHE A 32 17.10 -3.61 10.14
N GLU A 33 18.31 -3.96 10.61
CA GLU A 33 18.94 -5.24 10.32
C GLU A 33 18.05 -6.39 10.81
N GLU A 34 17.74 -7.31 9.89
CA GLU A 34 16.85 -8.46 10.10
C GLU A 34 15.49 -8.08 10.71
N GLY A 35 15.02 -6.86 10.40
CA GLY A 35 13.76 -6.36 10.92
C GLY A 35 12.55 -7.13 10.38
N ASN A 36 11.57 -7.35 11.25
CA ASN A 36 10.30 -8.01 10.93
C ASN A 36 9.07 -7.20 11.36
N ILE A 37 9.25 -6.05 12.02
CA ILE A 37 8.16 -5.19 12.48
C ILE A 37 7.98 -4.03 11.49
N PRO A 38 6.86 -3.95 10.75
CA PRO A 38 6.69 -2.93 9.71
C PRO A 38 6.77 -1.50 10.26
N LEU A 39 7.45 -0.61 9.55
CA LEU A 39 7.45 0.83 9.81
C LEU A 39 6.71 1.57 8.70
N ILE A 40 5.54 2.14 9.03
CA ILE A 40 4.67 2.82 8.07
C ILE A 40 4.96 4.32 8.03
N GLY A 41 5.29 4.82 6.85
CA GLY A 41 5.48 6.23 6.54
C GLY A 41 4.39 6.79 5.63
N GLY A 42 4.60 8.02 5.17
CA GLY A 42 3.68 8.67 4.25
C GLY A 42 3.58 7.97 2.90
N GLU A 43 4.67 7.34 2.43
CA GLU A 43 4.67 6.65 1.15
C GLU A 43 3.77 5.41 1.13
N GLU A 44 3.85 4.58 2.18
CA GLU A 44 2.96 3.43 2.32
C GLU A 44 1.49 3.88 2.39
N VAL A 45 1.20 4.98 3.09
CA VAL A 45 -0.16 5.54 3.16
C VAL A 45 -0.63 6.07 1.81
N THR A 46 0.15 6.91 1.10
CA THR A 46 -0.24 7.47 -0.20
C THR A 46 -0.40 6.42 -1.30
N LYS A 47 0.33 5.30 -1.22
CA LYS A 47 0.17 4.17 -2.16
C LYS A 47 -1.04 3.29 -1.87
N SER A 48 -1.75 3.52 -0.77
CA SER A 48 -2.88 2.72 -0.33
C SER A 48 -4.19 3.24 -0.92
N ILE A 49 -5.04 2.32 -1.37
CA ILE A 49 -6.40 2.65 -1.78
C ILE A 49 -7.30 2.73 -0.56
N PHE A 50 -7.32 1.65 0.23
CA PHE A 50 -8.03 1.56 1.50
C PHE A 50 -7.11 1.04 2.60
N ASN A 51 -6.67 -0.21 2.46
CA ASN A 51 -5.75 -0.85 3.38
C ASN A 51 -4.31 -0.38 3.14
N VAL A 52 -3.54 -0.21 4.23
CA VAL A 52 -2.10 0.02 4.15
C VAL A 52 -1.45 -1.07 3.30
N THR A 53 -0.63 -0.65 2.33
CA THR A 53 0.07 -1.59 1.45
C THR A 53 1.01 -2.51 2.22
N SER A 54 1.06 -3.78 1.80
CA SER A 54 2.03 -4.75 2.33
C SER A 54 3.45 -4.53 1.80
N LYS A 55 3.63 -3.69 0.77
CA LYS A 55 4.95 -3.35 0.20
C LYS A 55 5.63 -2.27 1.06
N VAL A 56 5.95 -2.61 2.31
CA VAL A 56 6.59 -1.72 3.28
C VAL A 56 8.09 -1.64 3.03
N LYS A 57 8.66 -0.44 3.08
CA LYS A 57 10.09 -0.22 2.80
C LYS A 57 11.05 -0.60 3.93
N LYS A 58 10.63 -0.41 5.18
CA LYS A 58 11.50 -0.60 6.35
C LYS A 58 10.78 -1.42 7.41
N TYR A 59 11.55 -2.30 8.03
CA TYR A 59 11.10 -3.11 9.15
C TYR A 59 12.06 -2.89 10.31
N TYR A 60 11.54 -2.64 11.51
CA TYR A 60 12.33 -2.61 12.73
C TYR A 60 12.58 -4.03 13.24
N ASN A 61 13.71 -4.21 13.91
CA ASN A 61 13.93 -5.30 14.85
C ASN A 61 13.49 -4.87 16.27
N LEU A 62 13.78 -5.72 17.27
CA LEU A 62 13.41 -5.45 18.67
C LEU A 62 14.07 -4.18 19.24
N LYS A 63 15.27 -3.80 18.80
CA LYS A 63 15.92 -2.56 19.25
C LYS A 63 15.17 -1.34 18.72
N GLY A 64 14.79 -1.37 17.44
CA GLY A 64 13.97 -0.33 16.82
C GLY A 64 12.60 -0.19 17.49
N LEU A 65 11.95 -1.31 17.78
CA LEU A 65 10.66 -1.34 18.49
C LEU A 65 10.72 -0.65 19.86
N LYS A 66 11.77 -0.94 20.66
CA LYS A 66 11.95 -0.35 22.00
C LYS A 66 12.01 1.18 21.98
N GLN A 67 12.49 1.77 20.89
CA GLN A 67 12.58 3.21 20.71
C GLN A 67 11.36 3.81 19.99
N SER A 68 10.51 2.96 19.41
CA SER A 68 9.33 3.35 18.65
C SER A 68 8.06 3.21 19.49
N LYS A 69 6.91 3.29 18.83
CA LYS A 69 5.61 2.99 19.39
C LYS A 69 4.90 2.00 18.48
N PHE A 70 4.34 0.97 19.09
CA PHE A 70 3.60 -0.08 18.40
C PHE A 70 2.12 0.26 18.33
N PHE A 71 1.50 0.01 17.18
CA PHE A 71 0.09 0.24 16.92
C PHE A 71 -0.54 -1.03 16.37
N THR A 72 -1.61 -1.50 17.02
CA THR A 72 -2.39 -2.62 16.52
C THR A 72 -3.25 -2.22 15.33
N LYS A 73 -3.60 -3.19 14.48
CA LYS A 73 -4.54 -3.03 13.37
C LYS A 73 -5.91 -2.50 13.80
N GLY A 74 -6.71 -2.05 12.82
CA GLY A 74 -8.04 -1.49 13.04
C GLY A 74 -8.05 0.02 13.32
N LYS A 75 -6.99 0.74 12.90
CA LYS A 75 -6.85 2.18 13.10
C LYS A 75 -6.82 2.92 11.77
N VAL A 76 -7.22 4.19 11.78
CA VAL A 76 -7.10 5.06 10.61
C VAL A 76 -5.83 5.88 10.74
N LEU A 77 -5.01 5.85 9.70
CA LEU A 77 -3.79 6.64 9.62
C LEU A 77 -4.09 7.95 8.90
N PHE A 78 -3.45 9.04 9.33
CA PHE A 78 -3.47 10.33 8.63
C PHE A 78 -2.05 10.86 8.47
N ILE A 79 -1.70 11.30 7.25
CA ILE A 79 -0.43 11.97 7.00
C ILE A 79 -0.50 13.39 7.56
N ARG A 80 0.46 13.71 8.43
CA ARG A 80 0.57 15.00 9.10
C ARG A 80 1.20 16.07 8.19
N SER A 81 2.32 15.78 7.54
CA SER A 81 3.12 16.79 6.82
C SER A 81 3.67 16.31 5.48
N GLY A 82 4.11 17.26 4.66
CA GLY A 82 4.53 17.03 3.28
C GLY A 82 3.37 17.12 2.29
N ASN A 83 3.66 16.92 1.01
CA ASN A 83 2.69 17.12 -0.08
C ASN A 83 1.42 16.26 0.03
N ALA A 84 1.54 15.12 0.72
CA ALA A 84 0.44 14.18 0.96
C ALA A 84 -0.29 14.42 2.29
N ALA A 85 -0.06 15.54 2.97
CA ALA A 85 -0.76 15.86 4.22
C ALA A 85 -2.28 15.85 4.02
N GLY A 86 -2.99 15.10 4.89
CA GLY A 86 -4.41 14.82 4.74
C GLY A 86 -4.74 13.52 3.99
N ASP A 87 -3.76 12.79 3.46
CA ASP A 87 -3.93 11.39 3.04
C ASP A 87 -4.19 10.47 4.21
N SER A 88 -5.02 9.45 3.95
CA SER A 88 -5.47 8.51 4.96
C SER A 88 -5.43 7.07 4.45
N ALA A 89 -5.26 6.12 5.37
CA ALA A 89 -5.32 4.69 5.07
C ALA A 89 -5.78 3.91 6.31
N PHE A 90 -6.36 2.73 6.10
CA PHE A 90 -6.74 1.80 7.14
C PHE A 90 -5.59 0.84 7.47
N LEU A 91 -5.17 0.81 8.74
CA LEU A 91 -4.12 -0.07 9.22
C LEU A 91 -4.67 -1.49 9.41
N ASN A 92 -4.37 -2.39 8.46
CA ASN A 92 -4.87 -3.77 8.41
C ASN A 92 -3.95 -4.82 9.06
N PHE A 93 -2.76 -4.42 9.50
CA PHE A 93 -1.81 -5.26 10.24
C PHE A 93 -1.11 -4.42 11.30
N ASP A 94 -0.52 -5.07 12.32
CA ASP A 94 0.14 -4.36 13.39
C ASP A 94 1.48 -3.77 12.92
N ALA A 95 1.79 -2.54 13.32
CA ALA A 95 2.95 -1.82 12.82
C ALA A 95 3.45 -0.70 13.75
N CYS A 96 4.67 -0.25 13.50
CA CYS A 96 5.18 1.03 13.99
C CYS A 96 4.90 2.13 12.97
N LEU A 97 4.76 3.37 13.45
CA LEU A 97 4.44 4.52 12.61
C LEU A 97 5.56 5.57 12.70
N THR A 98 5.91 6.18 11.57
CA THR A 98 6.81 7.33 11.58
C THR A 98 6.17 8.54 12.27
N GLN A 99 6.97 9.51 12.71
CA GLN A 99 6.50 10.74 13.36
C GLN A 99 5.53 11.59 12.53
N ASN A 100 5.49 11.34 11.22
CA ASN A 100 4.65 12.06 10.27
C ASN A 100 3.26 11.45 10.11
N ILE A 101 2.93 10.41 10.87
CA ILE A 101 1.64 9.74 10.79
C ILE A 101 0.93 9.91 12.12
N TYR A 102 -0.33 10.36 12.06
CA TYR A 102 -1.26 10.20 13.15
C TYR A 102 -1.99 8.87 13.01
N SER A 103 -2.24 8.21 14.13
CA SER A 103 -3.12 7.07 14.25
C SER A 103 -4.36 7.48 15.01
N PHE A 104 -5.53 7.28 14.42
CA PHE A 104 -6.83 7.43 15.03
C PHE A 104 -7.37 6.06 15.47
N ASN A 105 -7.60 5.93 16.77
CA ASN A 105 -8.20 4.76 17.39
C ASN A 105 -9.65 5.06 17.78
N SER A 106 -10.59 4.46 17.05
CA SER A 106 -12.03 4.56 17.31
C SER A 106 -12.39 4.13 18.73
N PHE A 107 -13.32 4.84 19.34
CA PHE A 107 -13.99 4.36 20.55
C PHE A 107 -14.96 3.23 20.18
N LYS A 108 -14.85 2.13 20.93
CA LYS A 108 -15.70 0.95 20.76
C LYS A 108 -17.18 1.36 20.87
N GLU A 109 -18.01 0.80 19.99
CA GLU A 109 -19.48 1.04 19.94
C GLU A 109 -19.90 2.49 19.67
N ILE A 110 -18.95 3.40 19.42
CA ILE A 110 -19.21 4.81 19.11
C ILE A 110 -18.87 5.10 17.64
N SER A 111 -17.69 4.66 17.18
CA SER A 111 -17.26 4.88 15.81
C SER A 111 -16.68 3.64 15.15
N ASP A 112 -16.94 3.49 13.86
CA ASP A 112 -16.33 2.47 13.03
C ASP A 112 -15.13 3.03 12.24
N PRO A 113 -13.91 2.47 12.37
CA PRO A 113 -12.74 3.02 11.71
C PRO A 113 -12.80 2.96 10.17
N LYS A 114 -13.49 1.97 9.58
CA LYS A 114 -13.63 1.90 8.12
C LYS A 114 -14.51 3.04 7.62
N PHE A 115 -15.65 3.28 8.28
CA PHE A 115 -16.51 4.42 8.00
C PHE A 115 -15.75 5.75 8.12
N ILE A 116 -14.98 5.93 9.19
CA ILE A 116 -14.17 7.15 9.39
C ILE A 116 -13.18 7.35 8.25
N LYS A 117 -12.49 6.29 7.81
CA LYS A 117 -11.60 6.36 6.64
C LYS A 117 -12.36 6.88 5.41
N TYR A 118 -13.52 6.30 5.10
CA TYR A 118 -14.32 6.74 3.95
C TYR A 118 -14.83 8.18 4.07
N CYS A 119 -15.21 8.63 5.26
CA CYS A 119 -15.57 10.04 5.47
C CYS A 119 -14.42 10.97 5.12
N PHE A 120 -13.19 10.63 5.49
CA PHE A 120 -12.03 11.50 5.27
C PHE A 120 -11.48 11.45 3.83
N ASP A 121 -11.86 10.43 3.08
CA ASP A 121 -11.62 10.36 1.63
C ASP A 121 -12.73 11.03 0.81
N TYR A 122 -13.86 11.38 1.42
CA TYR A 122 -14.94 12.09 0.72
C TYR A 122 -14.41 13.41 0.15
N PRO A 123 -14.64 13.72 -1.16
CA PRO A 123 -13.96 14.82 -1.84
C PRO A 123 -14.00 16.17 -1.13
N ASN A 124 -15.14 16.55 -0.55
CA ASN A 124 -15.29 17.84 0.14
C ASN A 124 -14.47 17.89 1.44
N ILE A 125 -14.40 16.77 2.16
CA ILE A 125 -13.59 16.68 3.38
C ILE A 125 -12.11 16.64 3.01
N LYS A 126 -11.77 15.89 1.96
CA LYS A 126 -10.42 15.79 1.43
C LYS A 126 -9.87 17.15 1.01
N GLU A 127 -10.64 17.92 0.25
CA GLU A 127 -10.26 19.27 -0.18
C GLU A 127 -10.07 20.20 1.03
N LYS A 128 -10.94 20.10 2.03
CA LYS A 128 -10.81 20.84 3.28
C LYS A 128 -9.51 20.48 4.02
N LEU A 129 -9.16 19.21 4.11
CA LEU A 129 -7.89 18.76 4.72
C LEU A 129 -6.68 19.33 3.98
N ILE A 130 -6.69 19.32 2.65
CA ILE A 130 -5.61 19.88 1.83
C ILE A 130 -5.46 21.40 2.06
N LYS A 131 -6.57 22.14 2.10
CA LYS A 131 -6.56 23.57 2.45
C LYS A 131 -6.03 23.79 3.87
N LEU A 132 -6.45 22.93 4.80
CA LEU A 132 -5.97 22.95 6.17
C LEU A 132 -4.50 22.52 6.32
N ALA A 133 -3.89 21.86 5.35
CA ALA A 133 -2.47 21.56 5.40
C ALA A 133 -1.62 22.73 4.89
N LYS A 134 -2.14 23.53 3.95
CA LYS A 134 -1.36 24.52 3.20
C LYS A 134 -1.27 25.93 3.82
N SER A 135 -2.11 26.29 4.80
CA SER A 135 -2.34 27.71 5.08
C SER A 135 -1.22 28.46 5.81
N ASP A 136 -0.23 27.79 6.42
CA ASP A 136 0.64 28.46 7.40
C ASP A 136 2.15 28.39 7.09
N THR A 137 2.59 27.53 6.16
CA THR A 137 4.01 27.26 5.93
C THR A 137 4.31 26.84 4.49
N ALA A 138 5.54 27.10 4.03
CA ALA A 138 6.01 26.65 2.70
C ALA A 138 5.93 25.12 2.51
N GLN A 139 6.00 24.37 3.62
CA GLN A 139 5.78 22.92 3.65
C GLN A 139 4.39 22.63 4.21
N PRO A 140 3.52 21.89 3.49
CA PRO A 140 2.20 21.55 4.01
C PRO A 140 2.28 20.75 5.33
N ASN A 141 1.48 21.13 6.31
CA ASN A 141 1.44 20.51 7.63
C ASN A 141 0.05 20.64 8.27
N LEU A 142 -0.63 19.52 8.40
CA LEU A 142 -1.90 19.37 9.09
C LEU A 142 -1.65 19.12 10.58
N THR A 143 -1.74 20.17 11.39
CA THR A 143 -1.63 20.04 12.85
C THR A 143 -2.83 19.28 13.43
N LEU A 144 -2.64 18.65 14.60
CA LEU A 144 -3.72 17.93 15.28
C LEU A 144 -4.94 18.83 15.53
N ASN A 145 -4.70 20.05 16.02
CA ASN A 145 -5.78 21.02 16.27
C ASN A 145 -6.61 21.30 15.02
N ARG A 146 -5.95 21.41 13.86
CA ARG A 146 -6.64 21.66 12.58
C ARG A 146 -7.40 20.45 12.10
N LEU A 147 -6.82 19.25 12.20
CA LEU A 147 -7.50 17.98 11.89
C LEU A 147 -8.80 17.84 12.71
N LEU A 148 -8.75 18.19 14.00
CA LEU A 148 -9.91 18.14 14.90
C LEU A 148 -11.01 19.18 14.60
N THR A 149 -10.74 20.22 13.79
CA THR A 149 -11.79 21.17 13.36
C THR A 149 -12.68 20.65 12.23
N VAL A 150 -12.32 19.51 11.63
CA VAL A 150 -13.06 18.93 10.52
C VAL A 150 -14.34 18.28 11.02
N LYS A 151 -15.46 18.92 10.70
CA LYS A 151 -16.81 18.43 10.95
C LYS A 151 -17.31 17.58 9.78
N PHE A 152 -17.98 16.47 10.09
CA PHE A 152 -18.63 15.60 9.11
C PHE A 152 -19.90 14.97 9.69
N LEU A 153 -20.80 14.54 8.82
CA LEU A 153 -22.04 13.88 9.25
C LEU A 153 -21.73 12.43 9.64
N CYS A 154 -22.12 12.05 10.84
CA CYS A 154 -21.88 10.72 11.39
C CYS A 154 -23.23 10.09 11.80
N PRO A 155 -23.62 8.95 11.22
CA PRO A 155 -24.81 8.21 11.63
C PRO A 155 -24.57 7.39 12.91
N PRO A 156 -25.62 6.77 13.48
CA PRO A 156 -25.47 5.77 14.54
C PRO A 156 -24.48 4.65 14.18
N HIS A 157 -23.80 4.11 15.19
CA HIS A 157 -22.70 3.14 15.02
C HIS A 157 -23.06 1.94 14.11
N GLU A 158 -24.25 1.36 14.26
CA GLU A 158 -24.70 0.23 13.43
C GLU A 158 -24.76 0.57 11.93
N ILE A 159 -25.13 1.82 11.60
CA ILE A 159 -25.16 2.29 10.21
C ILE A 159 -23.74 2.54 9.72
N GLN A 160 -22.86 3.09 10.56
CA GLN A 160 -21.45 3.26 10.22
C GLN A 160 -20.82 1.92 9.84
N GLN A 161 -21.04 0.87 10.65
CA GLN A 161 -20.55 -0.49 10.38
C GLN A 161 -21.05 -1.02 9.03
N LYS A 162 -22.36 -0.93 8.76
CA LYS A 162 -22.92 -1.37 7.46
C LYS A 162 -22.28 -0.65 6.28
N ILE A 163 -22.12 0.67 6.36
CA ILE A 163 -21.48 1.46 5.29
C ILE A 163 -20.01 1.05 5.14
N GLY A 164 -19.27 0.99 6.25
CA GLY A 164 -17.85 0.64 6.27
C GLY A 164 -17.60 -0.75 5.71
N ASP A 165 -18.42 -1.73 6.06
CA ASP A 165 -18.29 -3.12 5.60
C ASP A 165 -18.61 -3.27 4.12
N ILE A 166 -19.69 -2.66 3.62
CA ILE A 166 -20.03 -2.71 2.20
C ILE A 166 -18.90 -2.11 1.36
N LEU A 167 -18.46 -0.89 1.69
CA LEU A 167 -17.44 -0.20 0.91
C LEU A 167 -16.08 -0.91 1.00
N SER A 168 -15.66 -1.34 2.20
CA SER A 168 -14.38 -2.04 2.39
C SER A 168 -14.33 -3.36 1.64
N THR A 169 -15.44 -4.09 1.54
CA THR A 169 -15.52 -5.32 0.76
C THR A 169 -15.20 -5.08 -0.72
N TYR A 170 -15.70 -3.99 -1.31
CA TYR A 170 -15.37 -3.64 -2.69
C TYR A 170 -13.90 -3.25 -2.86
N ASP A 171 -13.34 -2.45 -1.95
CA ASP A 171 -11.93 -2.07 -2.02
C ASP A 171 -10.99 -3.27 -1.82
N GLU A 172 -11.34 -4.21 -0.95
CA GLU A 172 -10.60 -5.48 -0.78
C GLU A 172 -10.64 -6.32 -2.05
N LEU A 173 -11.79 -6.40 -2.73
CA LEU A 173 -11.91 -7.09 -4.01
C LEU A 173 -11.06 -6.42 -5.10
N ILE A 174 -11.07 -5.08 -5.17
CA ILE A 174 -10.25 -4.31 -6.12
C ILE A 174 -8.76 -4.57 -5.88
N GLU A 175 -8.33 -4.53 -4.62
CA GLU A 175 -6.94 -4.77 -4.23
C GLU A 175 -6.51 -6.20 -4.58
N ASN A 176 -7.36 -7.20 -4.32
CA ASN A 176 -7.10 -8.58 -4.68
C ASN A 176 -6.96 -8.77 -6.21
N ASN A 177 -7.87 -8.16 -6.99
CA ASN A 177 -7.82 -8.22 -8.45
C ASN A 177 -6.54 -7.57 -8.99
N LYS A 178 -6.11 -6.43 -8.43
CA LYS A 178 -4.84 -5.77 -8.80
C LYS A 178 -3.63 -6.67 -8.54
N ARG A 179 -3.60 -7.40 -7.42
CA ARG A 179 -2.52 -8.37 -7.13
C ARG A 179 -2.49 -9.53 -8.11
N GLN A 180 -3.65 -10.07 -8.47
CA GLN A 180 -3.74 -11.13 -9.48
C GLN A 180 -3.22 -10.65 -10.84
N ILE A 181 -3.59 -9.44 -11.25
CA ILE A 181 -3.10 -8.82 -12.49
C ILE A 181 -1.58 -8.68 -12.46
N GLU A 182 -1.01 -8.17 -11.36
CA GLU A 182 0.46 -8.04 -11.20
C GLU A 182 1.16 -9.41 -11.29
N MET A 183 0.61 -10.44 -10.64
CA MET A 183 1.16 -11.80 -10.71
C MET A 183 1.13 -12.37 -12.12
N LEU A 184 0.01 -12.22 -12.85
CA LEU A 184 -0.12 -12.68 -14.23
C LEU A 184 0.86 -11.97 -15.17
N GLN A 185 1.07 -10.66 -14.97
CA GLN A 185 2.06 -9.89 -15.72
C GLN A 185 3.50 -10.39 -15.46
N ASN A 186 3.83 -10.73 -14.21
CA ASN A 186 5.13 -11.29 -13.84
C ASN A 186 5.35 -12.67 -14.45
N ILE A 187 4.33 -13.54 -14.45
CA ILE A 187 4.37 -14.86 -15.09
C ILE A 187 4.58 -14.70 -16.59
N ARG A 188 3.76 -13.88 -17.26
CA ARG A 188 3.90 -13.59 -18.69
C ARG A 188 5.31 -13.11 -19.03
N THR A 189 5.84 -12.17 -18.25
CA THR A 189 7.19 -11.64 -18.46
C THR A 189 8.23 -12.73 -18.29
N SER A 190 8.12 -13.56 -17.26
CA SER A 190 9.05 -14.66 -16.99
C SER A 190 9.02 -15.71 -18.11
N ILE A 191 7.83 -16.12 -18.58
CA ILE A 191 7.67 -17.01 -19.73
C ILE A 191 8.33 -16.40 -20.96
N PHE A 192 8.11 -15.11 -21.23
CA PHE A 192 8.74 -14.43 -22.36
C PHE A 192 10.27 -14.46 -22.25
N LYS A 193 10.83 -14.21 -21.05
CA LYS A 193 12.28 -14.31 -20.83
C LYS A 193 12.79 -15.72 -21.09
N GLU A 194 12.13 -16.73 -20.51
CA GLU A 194 12.56 -18.12 -20.67
C GLU A 194 12.51 -18.57 -22.13
N TRP A 195 11.43 -18.26 -22.84
CA TRP A 195 11.22 -18.76 -24.20
C TRP A 195 12.00 -18.00 -25.26
N PHE A 196 12.09 -16.67 -25.16
CA PHE A 196 12.63 -15.85 -26.23
C PHE A 196 14.03 -15.30 -25.96
N MET A 197 14.46 -15.22 -24.70
CA MET A 197 15.83 -14.82 -24.35
C MET A 197 16.70 -16.01 -23.95
N ASN A 198 16.17 -16.92 -23.12
CA ASN A 198 16.94 -18.08 -22.63
C ASN A 198 16.80 -19.32 -23.52
N LEU A 199 15.83 -19.30 -24.46
CA LEU A 199 15.50 -20.40 -25.38
C LEU A 199 15.23 -21.71 -24.64
N ARG A 200 14.55 -21.62 -23.50
CA ARG A 200 14.16 -22.74 -22.64
C ARG A 200 12.67 -22.98 -22.79
N PHE A 201 12.33 -23.97 -23.60
CA PHE A 201 10.95 -24.37 -23.83
C PHE A 201 10.51 -25.43 -22.82
N PRO A 202 9.20 -25.52 -22.49
CA PRO A 202 8.68 -26.61 -21.68
C PRO A 202 8.95 -27.94 -22.40
N GLN A 203 9.45 -28.96 -21.70
CA GLN A 203 9.86 -30.23 -22.33
C GLN A 203 8.72 -30.97 -23.05
N ASN A 204 7.47 -30.65 -22.73
CA ASN A 204 6.26 -31.25 -23.32
C ASN A 204 5.56 -30.37 -24.36
N SER A 205 6.16 -29.24 -24.79
CA SER A 205 5.50 -28.34 -25.74
C SER A 205 5.53 -28.85 -27.19
N GLY A 206 6.42 -29.80 -27.51
CA GLY A 206 6.69 -30.20 -28.90
C GLY A 206 7.28 -29.08 -29.77
N LEU A 207 7.55 -27.90 -29.20
CA LEU A 207 8.07 -26.73 -29.89
C LEU A 207 9.59 -26.77 -29.90
N SER A 208 10.16 -26.74 -31.10
CA SER A 208 11.58 -26.57 -31.35
C SER A 208 11.92 -25.09 -31.62
N LEU A 209 13.20 -24.74 -31.52
CA LEU A 209 13.68 -23.41 -31.88
C LEU A 209 13.31 -23.03 -33.34
N ASN A 210 13.22 -24.03 -34.23
CA ASN A 210 12.86 -23.84 -35.63
C ASN A 210 11.39 -23.43 -35.82
N ASP A 211 10.49 -23.87 -34.94
CA ASP A 211 9.08 -23.49 -35.02
C ASP A 211 8.88 -22.00 -34.70
N LEU A 212 9.68 -21.45 -33.79
CA LEU A 212 9.69 -20.03 -33.43
C LEU A 212 10.20 -19.11 -34.55
N ILE A 213 11.17 -19.59 -35.33
CA ILE A 213 11.72 -18.87 -36.49
C ILE A 213 10.65 -18.75 -37.59
N THR A 214 9.75 -19.73 -37.69
CA THR A 214 8.79 -19.86 -38.79
C THR A 214 7.48 -19.10 -38.53
N VAL A 215 7.04 -18.98 -37.27
CA VAL A 215 5.73 -18.39 -36.92
C VAL A 215 5.78 -16.87 -36.71
N GLY A 216 6.95 -16.30 -36.38
CA GLY A 216 7.05 -14.92 -35.89
C GLY A 216 7.32 -13.81 -36.92
N GLY A 217 7.50 -14.12 -38.21
CA GLY A 217 8.03 -13.12 -39.15
C GLY A 217 9.35 -12.52 -38.65
N ALA A 218 10.18 -13.36 -38.03
CA ALA A 218 11.42 -12.92 -37.40
C ALA A 218 12.35 -12.29 -38.44
N THR A 219 12.76 -11.04 -38.20
CA THR A 219 13.78 -10.40 -39.04
C THR A 219 15.06 -11.24 -39.05
N GLU A 220 15.80 -11.25 -40.16
CA GLU A 220 17.09 -11.96 -40.27
C GLU A 220 18.03 -11.68 -39.08
N LYS A 221 17.95 -10.46 -38.53
CA LYS A 221 18.74 -10.03 -37.37
C LYS A 221 18.40 -10.83 -36.11
N PHE A 222 17.13 -11.14 -35.86
CA PHE A 222 16.69 -11.98 -34.74
C PHE A 222 17.07 -13.44 -34.97
N ILE A 223 16.91 -13.95 -36.19
CA ILE A 223 17.33 -15.31 -36.57
C ILE A 223 18.85 -15.49 -36.36
N ASN A 224 19.66 -14.51 -36.79
CA ASN A 224 21.11 -14.54 -36.62
C ASN A 224 21.52 -14.42 -35.16
N TYR A 225 20.82 -13.62 -34.35
CA TYR A 225 21.03 -13.57 -32.90
C TYR A 225 20.78 -14.94 -32.24
N LEU A 226 19.65 -15.60 -32.58
CA LEU A 226 19.32 -16.93 -32.06
C LEU A 226 20.37 -17.98 -32.42
N LYS A 227 20.81 -18.01 -33.69
CA LYS A 227 21.89 -18.91 -34.16
C LYS A 227 23.20 -18.66 -33.44
N LEU A 228 23.62 -17.40 -33.31
CA LEU A 228 24.84 -17.03 -32.59
C LEU A 228 24.77 -17.44 -31.11
N HIS A 229 23.63 -17.22 -30.45
CA HIS A 229 23.44 -17.53 -29.05
C HIS A 229 23.41 -19.04 -28.79
N GLN A 230 22.88 -19.84 -29.72
CA GLN A 230 22.94 -21.30 -29.68
C GLN A 230 24.39 -21.80 -29.81
N LEU A 231 25.14 -21.29 -30.79
CA LEU A 231 26.56 -21.63 -31.00
C LEU A 231 27.44 -21.27 -29.79
N LEU A 232 27.17 -20.14 -29.14
CA LEU A 232 27.88 -19.73 -27.92
C LEU A 232 27.58 -20.65 -26.73
N LYS A 233 26.33 -21.15 -26.63
CA LYS A 233 25.91 -22.08 -25.57
C LYS A 233 26.56 -23.46 -25.76
N GLU A 234 26.64 -23.93 -27.00
CA GLU A 234 27.33 -25.18 -27.37
C GLU A 234 28.84 -25.09 -27.12
N LYS A 235 29.49 -23.96 -27.45
CA LYS A 235 30.91 -23.71 -27.14
C LYS A 235 31.21 -23.63 -25.63
N ASN A 236 30.34 -23.01 -24.84
CA ASN A 236 30.53 -22.92 -23.39
C ASN A 236 30.35 -24.27 -22.68
N LEU A 237 29.53 -25.18 -23.25
CA LEU A 237 29.42 -26.56 -22.77
C LEU A 237 30.68 -27.39 -23.06
N GLN A 238 31.38 -27.13 -24.17
CA GLN A 238 32.63 -27.83 -24.51
C GLN A 238 33.83 -27.39 -23.67
N ASN A 239 33.82 -26.17 -23.11
CA ASN A 239 34.88 -25.65 -22.23
C ASN A 239 34.67 -25.98 -20.74
N SER A 240 33.61 -26.71 -20.38
CA SER A 240 33.29 -27.11 -19.00
C SER A 240 33.28 -28.62 -18.77
N LEU A 241 33.83 -29.39 -19.74
CA LEU A 241 34.20 -30.80 -19.66
C LEU A 241 35.72 -30.92 -19.76
#